data_AF-A0A9D4PUU3-F1
#
_entry.id   AF-A0A9D4PUU3-F1
#
_cell.length_a   1.000
_cell.length_b   1.000
_cell.length_c   1.000
_cell.angle_alpha   90.00
_cell.angle_beta   90.00
_cell.angle_gamma   90.00
#
_symmetry.space_group_name_H-M   'P 1'
#
loop_
_entity.id
_entity.type
_entity.pdbx_description
1 polymer ?
#
loop_
_entity_poly.entity_id
_entity_poly.type
_entity_poly.pdbx_seq_one_letter_code
_entity_poly.pdbx_strand_id
1 'polypeptide(L)'
;MRAKEREHKKLMLHLSSYIHEDQFATLHRSPRGTVWSKETLIKALKIRLSCGSRGYDMVKELGQPLPSQRTLQRHIEHCKFRPGLLVDIMDSLAVKVNCMTEHERHACLMMDEMQITYLRPHI
;
A
#
# COMPACT_ATOMS: atom_id res chain seq x y z
N MET A 1 -28.55 25.53 -16.53
CA MET A 1 -28.82 24.16 -16.03
C MET A 1 -28.02 23.10 -16.81
N ARG A 2 -28.23 22.90 -18.12
CA ARG A 2 -27.56 21.83 -18.90
C ARG A 2 -26.02 21.86 -18.97
N ALA A 3 -25.40 23.05 -18.93
CA ALA A 3 -23.93 23.16 -18.96
C ALA A 3 -23.28 22.68 -17.66
N LYS A 4 -23.83 23.08 -16.50
CA LYS A 4 -23.36 22.66 -15.18
C LYS A 4 -23.49 21.15 -14.95
N GLU A 5 -24.56 20.52 -15.47
CA GLU A 5 -24.73 19.06 -15.40
C GLU A 5 -23.68 18.31 -16.23
N ARG A 6 -23.32 18.84 -17.41
CA ARG A 6 -22.26 18.25 -18.25
C ARG A 6 -20.89 18.35 -17.56
N GLU A 7 -20.59 19.50 -16.98
CA GLU A 7 -19.36 19.71 -16.21
C GLU A 7 -19.31 18.79 -14.98
N HIS A 8 -20.41 18.69 -14.22
CA HIS A 8 -20.50 17.79 -13.09
C HIS A 8 -20.24 16.34 -13.49
N LYS A 9 -20.88 15.87 -14.57
CA LYS A 9 -20.68 14.52 -15.09
C LYS A 9 -19.23 14.28 -15.53
N LYS A 10 -18.60 15.26 -16.18
CA LYS A 10 -17.19 15.18 -16.61
C LYS A 10 -16.23 15.15 -15.41
N LEU A 11 -16.52 15.91 -14.36
CA LEU A 11 -15.73 15.94 -13.13
C LEU A 11 -15.83 14.60 -12.40
N MET A 12 -17.03 14.05 -12.26
CA MET A 12 -17.24 12.75 -11.62
C MET A 12 -16.51 11.61 -12.33
N LEU A 13 -16.47 11.63 -13.67
CA LEU A 13 -15.71 10.65 -14.44
C LEU A 13 -14.21 10.74 -14.15
N HIS A 14 -13.62 11.93 -14.19
CA HIS A 14 -12.20 12.09 -13.84
C HIS A 14 -11.93 11.68 -12.38
N LEU A 15 -12.80 12.06 -11.45
CA LEU A 15 -12.63 11.74 -10.05
C LEU A 15 -12.63 10.22 -9.81
N SER A 16 -13.52 9.49 -10.47
CA SER A 16 -13.58 8.02 -10.39
C SER A 16 -12.33 7.32 -10.94
N SER A 17 -11.58 7.95 -11.84
CA SER A 17 -10.27 7.42 -12.29
C SER A 17 -9.13 7.66 -11.30
N TYR A 18 -9.27 8.65 -10.41
CA TYR A 18 -8.21 9.07 -9.48
C TYR A 18 -8.39 8.48 -8.07
N ILE A 19 -9.62 8.40 -7.58
CA ILE A 19 -9.96 7.84 -6.27
C ILE A 19 -10.98 6.71 -6.38
N HIS A 20 -10.88 5.75 -5.46
CA HIS A 20 -11.84 4.66 -5.34
C HIS A 20 -13.12 5.09 -4.58
N GLU A 21 -14.16 4.27 -4.66
CA GLU A 21 -15.48 4.56 -4.06
C GLU A 21 -15.42 4.72 -2.53
N ASP A 22 -14.59 3.91 -1.86
CA ASP A 22 -14.35 4.01 -0.42
C ASP A 22 -13.65 5.33 -0.03
N GLN A 23 -12.68 5.76 -0.84
CA GLN A 23 -12.02 7.06 -0.69
C GLN A 23 -13.02 8.21 -0.88
N PHE A 24 -13.90 8.12 -1.88
CA PHE A 24 -14.95 9.10 -2.10
C PHE A 24 -15.93 9.17 -0.92
N ALA A 25 -16.33 8.01 -0.37
CA ALA A 25 -17.19 7.96 0.81
C ALA A 25 -16.55 8.66 2.03
N THR A 26 -15.23 8.57 2.19
CA THR A 26 -14.51 9.30 3.26
C THR A 26 -14.33 10.79 3.03
N LEU A 27 -14.55 11.30 1.82
CA LEU A 27 -14.62 12.75 1.61
C LEU A 27 -15.92 13.34 2.17
N HIS A 28 -17.00 12.56 2.16
CA HIS A 28 -18.31 12.98 2.67
C HIS A 28 -18.53 12.67 4.16
N ARG A 29 -17.73 11.78 4.76
CA ARG A 29 -17.97 11.20 6.08
C ARG A 29 -16.68 11.14 6.88
N SER A 30 -16.77 11.06 8.21
CA SER A 30 -15.56 10.81 9.02
C SER A 30 -14.92 9.47 8.59
N PRO A 31 -13.58 9.41 8.42
CA PRO A 31 -12.89 8.17 8.05
C PRO A 31 -12.91 7.10 9.17
N ARG A 32 -13.44 7.44 10.36
CA ARG A 32 -13.63 6.48 11.46
C ARG A 32 -14.67 5.44 11.08
N GLY A 33 -14.30 4.16 11.18
CA GLY A 33 -15.17 3.03 10.86
C GLY A 33 -15.31 2.73 9.37
N THR A 34 -14.53 3.39 8.50
CA THR A 34 -14.53 3.07 7.08
C THR A 34 -13.85 1.72 6.82
N VAL A 35 -14.54 0.86 6.08
CA VAL A 35 -13.97 -0.35 5.51
C VAL A 35 -13.26 0.02 4.21
N TRP A 36 -11.95 -0.19 4.17
CA TRP A 36 -11.12 0.13 3.01
C TRP A 36 -11.07 -1.05 2.05
N SER A 37 -11.21 -0.76 0.77
CA SER A 37 -11.02 -1.71 -0.33
C SER A 37 -9.57 -2.17 -0.40
N LYS A 38 -9.35 -3.36 -0.99
CA LYS A 38 -8.01 -3.90 -1.17
C LYS A 38 -7.16 -3.00 -2.07
N GLU A 39 -7.79 -2.41 -3.08
CA GLU A 39 -7.17 -1.51 -4.06
C GLU A 39 -6.66 -0.24 -3.37
N THR A 40 -7.48 0.36 -2.50
CA THR A 40 -7.07 1.52 -1.70
C THR A 40 -5.96 1.17 -0.71
N LEU A 41 -6.04 0.01 -0.05
CA LEU A 41 -4.98 -0.46 0.86
C LEU A 41 -3.65 -0.67 0.12
N ILE A 42 -3.66 -1.29 -1.05
CA ILE A 42 -2.47 -1.47 -1.89
C ILE A 42 -1.91 -0.11 -2.34
N LYS A 43 -2.77 0.81 -2.80
CA LYS A 43 -2.36 2.17 -3.19
C LYS A 43 -1.69 2.90 -2.02
N ALA A 44 -2.31 2.85 -0.84
CA ALA A 44 -1.78 3.47 0.36
C ALA A 44 -0.46 2.83 0.84
N LEU A 45 -0.33 1.50 0.76
CA LEU A 45 0.93 0.80 1.05
C LEU A 45 2.05 1.22 0.09
N LYS A 46 1.77 1.33 -1.22
CA LYS A 46 2.74 1.83 -2.20
C LYS A 46 3.26 3.20 -1.81
N ILE A 47 2.37 4.14 -1.50
CA ILE A 47 2.76 5.49 -1.05
C ILE A 47 3.60 5.41 0.23
N ARG A 48 3.14 4.66 1.25
CA ARG A 48 3.81 4.52 2.54
C ARG A 48 5.21 3.92 2.44
N LEU A 49 5.43 2.99 1.51
CA LEU A 49 6.72 2.36 1.24
C LEU A 49 7.64 3.29 0.45
N SER A 50 7.10 4.09 -0.47
CA SER A 50 7.89 5.03 -1.27
C SER A 50 8.42 6.23 -0.48
N CYS A 51 7.64 6.78 0.45
CA CYS A 51 8.01 8.03 1.17
C CYS A 51 8.17 7.90 2.69
N GLY A 52 8.06 6.70 3.25
CA GLY A 52 8.19 6.48 4.70
C GLY A 52 6.96 6.96 5.51
N SER A 53 7.05 6.89 6.85
CA SER A 53 5.92 7.26 7.74
C SER A 53 5.60 8.73 7.66
N ARG A 54 6.62 9.56 7.82
CA ARG A 54 6.48 11.02 7.81
C ARG A 54 5.93 11.53 6.48
N GLY A 55 6.44 11.00 5.36
CA GLY A 55 5.92 11.35 4.03
C GLY A 55 4.47 10.92 3.84
N TYR A 56 4.11 9.74 4.34
CA TYR A 56 2.73 9.27 4.27
C TYR A 56 1.76 10.13 5.10
N ASP A 57 2.16 10.54 6.30
CA ASP A 57 1.35 11.43 7.14
C ASP A 57 1.19 12.81 6.50
N MET A 58 2.26 13.36 5.91
CA MET A 58 2.18 14.62 5.16
C MET A 58 1.18 14.53 3.99
N VAL A 59 1.19 13.44 3.21
CA VAL A 59 0.23 13.24 2.11
C VAL A 59 -1.22 13.24 2.62
N LYS A 60 -1.46 12.69 3.82
CA LYS A 60 -2.78 12.72 4.44
C LYS A 60 -3.16 14.11 4.96
N GLU A 61 -2.22 14.84 5.54
CA GLU A 61 -2.42 16.23 5.98
C GLU A 61 -2.76 17.15 4.80
N LEU A 62 -2.21 16.87 3.61
CA LEU A 62 -2.58 17.52 2.35
C LEU A 62 -3.99 17.16 1.83
N GLY A 63 -4.76 16.37 2.60
CA GLY A 63 -6.17 16.08 2.31
C GLY A 63 -6.42 14.83 1.48
N GLN A 64 -5.42 13.96 1.27
CA GLN A 64 -5.67 12.71 0.56
C GLN A 64 -6.51 11.73 1.40
N PRO A 65 -7.62 11.19 0.87
CA PRO A 65 -8.49 10.25 1.57
C PRO A 65 -7.82 8.87 1.66
N LEU A 66 -6.92 8.70 2.63
CA LEU A 66 -6.13 7.49 2.83
C LEU A 66 -6.32 6.90 4.24
N PRO A 67 -6.19 5.56 4.38
CA PRO A 67 -6.29 4.88 5.67
C PRO A 67 -5.26 5.36 6.69
N SER A 68 -5.49 5.05 7.97
CA SER A 68 -4.50 5.28 9.03
C SER A 68 -3.30 4.34 8.88
N GLN A 69 -2.12 4.73 9.40
CA GLN A 69 -0.96 3.83 9.44
C GLN A 69 -1.29 2.54 10.22
N ARG A 70 -2.06 2.63 11.29
CA ARG A 70 -2.54 1.47 12.06
C ARG A 70 -3.39 0.51 11.21
N THR A 71 -4.23 1.05 10.32
CA THR A 71 -5.00 0.24 9.37
C THR A 71 -4.09 -0.50 8.40
N LEU A 72 -3.07 0.19 7.86
CA LEU A 72 -2.09 -0.44 6.98
C LEU A 72 -1.29 -1.54 7.70
N GLN A 73 -0.84 -1.28 8.93
CA GLN A 73 -0.13 -2.25 9.76
C GLN A 73 -0.98 -3.51 10.00
N ARG A 74 -2.24 -3.35 10.43
CA ARG A 74 -3.16 -4.48 10.61
C ARG A 74 -3.37 -5.28 9.33
N HIS A 75 -3.46 -4.61 8.18
CA HIS A 75 -3.63 -5.28 6.90
C HIS A 75 -2.44 -6.19 6.56
N ILE A 76 -1.20 -5.72 6.80
CA ILE A 76 0.02 -6.50 6.53
C ILE A 76 0.40 -7.45 7.66
N GLU A 77 -0.20 -7.32 8.84
CA GLU A 77 0.09 -8.16 10.01
C GLU A 77 -0.17 -9.65 9.75
N HIS A 78 -1.07 -9.94 8.81
CA HIS A 78 -1.34 -11.30 8.35
C HIS A 78 -0.19 -11.91 7.53
N CYS A 79 0.68 -11.08 6.94
CA CYS A 79 1.89 -11.53 6.25
C CYS A 79 2.96 -11.86 7.29
N LYS A 80 3.11 -13.14 7.63
CA LYS A 80 4.09 -13.60 8.62
C LYS A 80 5.40 -13.99 7.94
N PHE A 81 6.52 -13.48 8.46
CA PHE A 81 7.86 -13.87 8.05
C PHE A 81 8.41 -14.85 9.07
N ARG A 82 8.26 -16.14 8.81
CA ARG A 82 8.74 -17.20 9.69
C ARG A 82 10.24 -17.43 9.48
N PRO A 83 11.00 -17.84 10.51
CA PRO A 83 12.38 -18.26 10.34
C PRO A 83 12.50 -19.39 9.30
N GLY A 84 13.60 -19.40 8.54
CA GLY A 84 13.84 -20.33 7.45
C GLY A 84 13.63 -19.69 6.07
N LEU A 85 13.18 -20.49 5.11
CA LEU A 85 12.93 -20.02 3.74
C LEU A 85 11.62 -19.24 3.66
N LEU A 86 11.63 -18.06 3.04
CA LEU A 86 10.44 -17.27 2.76
C LEU A 86 9.69 -17.85 1.56
N VAL A 87 9.09 -19.03 1.71
CA VAL A 87 8.38 -19.71 0.61
C VAL A 87 7.13 -18.92 0.19
N ASP A 88 6.44 -18.26 1.14
CA ASP A 88 5.19 -17.54 0.89
C ASP A 88 5.32 -16.37 -0.09
N ILE A 89 6.54 -15.84 -0.31
CA ILE A 89 6.77 -14.76 -1.29
C ILE A 89 7.18 -15.29 -2.68
N MET A 90 7.52 -16.58 -2.79
CA MET A 90 8.06 -17.16 -4.03
C MET A 90 7.06 -17.07 -5.18
N ASP A 91 5.76 -17.26 -4.92
CA ASP A 91 4.71 -17.12 -5.94
C ASP A 91 4.66 -15.70 -6.52
N SER A 92 4.85 -14.69 -5.65
CA SER A 92 4.90 -13.30 -6.08
C SER A 92 6.17 -13.00 -6.87
N LEU A 93 7.32 -13.58 -6.50
CA LEU A 93 8.58 -13.46 -7.23
C LEU A 93 8.53 -14.18 -8.58
N ALA A 94 7.82 -15.31 -8.68
CA ALA A 94 7.67 -16.07 -9.91
C ALA A 94 7.02 -15.24 -11.02
N VAL A 95 6.06 -14.36 -10.69
CA VAL A 95 5.47 -13.42 -11.65
C VAL A 95 6.53 -12.54 -12.31
N LYS A 96 7.53 -12.08 -11.54
CA LYS A 96 8.64 -11.28 -12.06
C LYS A 96 9.58 -12.13 -12.93
N VAL A 97 9.93 -13.32 -12.44
CA VAL A 97 10.85 -14.25 -13.14
C VAL A 97 10.26 -14.72 -14.48
N ASN A 98 8.95 -14.91 -14.56
CA ASN A 98 8.28 -15.32 -15.79
C ASN A 98 8.33 -14.27 -16.90
N CYS A 99 8.55 -13.00 -16.56
CA CYS A 99 8.73 -11.91 -17.52
C CYS A 99 10.20 -11.69 -17.91
N MET A 100 11.14 -12.46 -17.35
CA MET A 100 12.57 -12.33 -17.61
C MET A 100 13.03 -13.17 -18.79
N THR A 101 13.92 -12.61 -19.60
CA THR A 101 14.72 -13.33 -20.59
C THR A 101 15.67 -14.32 -19.91
N GLU A 102 16.22 -15.27 -20.67
CA GLU A 102 17.11 -16.29 -20.13
C GLU A 102 18.33 -15.71 -19.40
N HIS A 103 18.95 -14.67 -19.96
CA HIS A 103 20.11 -14.04 -19.37
C HIS A 103 19.81 -13.27 -18.08
N GLU A 104 18.58 -12.75 -17.93
CA GLU A 104 18.12 -12.05 -16.73
C GLU A 104 17.81 -12.99 -15.56
N ARG A 105 17.71 -14.31 -15.81
CA ARG A 105 17.48 -15.32 -14.77
C ARG A 105 18.75 -15.78 -14.07
N HIS A 106 19.93 -15.40 -14.57
CA HIS A 106 21.18 -15.67 -13.86
C HIS A 106 21.22 -14.87 -12.56
N ALA A 107 21.36 -15.57 -11.43
CA ALA A 107 21.39 -14.97 -10.10
C ALA A 107 22.51 -15.57 -9.24
N CYS A 108 23.01 -14.78 -8.30
CA CYS A 108 23.95 -15.22 -7.27
C CYS A 108 23.28 -15.09 -5.90
N LEU A 109 23.39 -16.12 -5.07
CA LEU A 109 22.93 -16.08 -3.69
C LEU A 109 24.11 -15.68 -2.79
N MET A 110 24.06 -14.46 -2.28
CA MET A 110 25.03 -13.95 -1.30
C MET A 110 24.37 -13.91 0.07
N MET A 111 25.10 -14.35 1.09
CA MET A 111 24.63 -14.42 2.48
C MET A 111 25.71 -13.87 3.40
N ASP A 112 25.28 -13.12 4.42
CA ASP A 112 26.12 -12.59 5.49
C ASP A 112 25.30 -12.55 6.78
N GLU A 113 25.97 -12.51 7.92
CA GLU A 113 25.34 -12.50 9.23
C GLU A 113 25.31 -11.07 9.81
N MET A 114 24.15 -10.67 10.34
CA MET A 114 23.97 -9.38 11.00
C MET A 114 23.79 -9.56 12.50
N GLN A 115 24.68 -8.96 13.29
CA GLN A 115 24.49 -8.88 14.74
C GLN A 115 23.35 -7.89 15.06
N ILE A 116 22.28 -8.39 15.67
CA ILE A 116 21.16 -7.56 16.16
C ILE A 116 21.30 -7.26 17.65
N THR A 117 20.91 -6.05 18.05
CA THR A 117 20.82 -5.70 19.47
C THR A 117 19.52 -6.24 20.03
N TYR A 118 19.60 -7.06 21.08
CA TYR A 118 18.43 -7.41 21.86
C TYR A 118 17.99 -6.19 22.68
N LEU A 119 16.85 -5.60 22.32
CA LEU A 119 16.18 -4.63 23.19
C LEU A 119 15.77 -5.39 24.47
N ARG A 120 16.37 -5.03 25.61
CA ARG A 120 15.89 -5.54 26.91
C ARG A 120 14.42 -5.11 27.06
N PRO A 121 13.50 -6.03 27.40
CA PRO A 121 12.18 -5.61 27.85
C PRO A 121 12.40 -4.70 29.06
N HIS A 122 11.92 -3.46 29.00
CA HIS A 122 11.84 -2.63 30.19
C HIS A 122 10.88 -3.33 31.16
N ILE A 123 11.46 -3.94 32.20
CA ILE A 123 10.77 -4.36 33.42
C ILE A 123 10.26 -3.09 34.12
#